data_AF-A0A496T6S3-F1
#
_entry.id   AF-A0A496T6S3-F1
#
_cell.length_a   1.000
_cell.length_b   1.000
_cell.length_c   1.000
_cell.angle_alpha   90.00
_cell.angle_beta   90.00
_cell.angle_gamma   90.00
#
_symmetry.space_group_name_H-M   'P 1'
#
loop_
_entity.id
_entity.type
_entity.pdbx_description
1 polymer ?
#
loop_
_entity_poly.entity_id
_entity_poly.type
_entity_poly.pdbx_seq_one_letter_code
_entity_poly.pdbx_strand_id
1 'polypeptide(L)' 'MKENTYYATGRRKEAVARVWLTPGTGKIEVNGKPLLEYFKRETL' A
#
# COMPACT_ATOMS: atom_id res chain seq x y z
N MET A 1 -2.63 8.59 22.58
CA MET A 1 -2.08 7.30 22.10
C MET A 1 -1.23 7.60 20.89
N LYS A 2 0.05 7.19 20.84
CA LYS A 2 0.86 7.33 19.62
C LYS A 2 0.21 6.46 18.55
N GLU A 3 -0.45 7.07 17.59
CA GLU A 3 -0.84 6.38 16.37
C GLU A 3 0.46 6.00 15.66
N ASN A 4 0.84 4.73 15.73
CA ASN A 4 2.02 4.21 15.05
C ASN A 4 1.73 4.14 13.54
N THR A 5 1.56 5.30 12.92
CA THR A 5 1.38 5.45 11.49
C THR A 5 2.76 5.63 10.88
N TYR A 6 3.23 4.62 10.17
CA TYR A 6 4.49 4.67 9.44
C TYR A 6 4.23 5.18 8.03
N TYR A 7 4.98 6.21 7.64
CA TYR A 7 4.95 6.76 6.29
C TYR A 7 6.18 6.28 5.51
N ALA A 8 5.96 5.76 4.31
CA ALA A 8 7.01 5.32 3.42
C ALA A 8 6.70 5.70 1.97
N THR A 9 7.74 5.83 1.15
CA THR A 9 7.61 6.03 -0.29
C THR A 9 8.38 4.95 -1.03
N GLY A 10 7.70 4.21 -1.91
CA GLY A 10 8.30 3.22 -2.80
C GLY A 10 8.50 3.76 -4.21
N ARG A 11 9.57 3.36 -4.89
CA ARG A 11 9.87 3.75 -6.28
C ARG A 11 10.35 2.52 -7.08
N ARG A 12 9.82 2.31 -8.28
CA ARG A 12 10.27 1.27 -9.24
C ARG A 12 10.16 1.81 -10.66
N LYS A 13 11.29 1.87 -11.39
CA LYS A 13 11.36 2.52 -12.72
C LYS A 13 10.82 3.96 -12.61
N GLU A 14 9.79 4.29 -13.38
CA GLU A 14 9.10 5.59 -13.36
C GLU A 14 7.94 5.64 -12.35
N ALA A 15 7.57 4.51 -11.74
CA ALA A 15 6.45 4.41 -10.82
C ALA A 15 6.83 4.84 -9.40
N VAL A 16 5.95 5.62 -8.76
CA VAL A 16 6.10 6.10 -7.37
C VAL A 16 4.83 5.77 -6.58
N ALA A 17 4.99 5.23 -5.37
CA ALA A 17 3.90 4.89 -4.46
C ALA A 17 4.13 5.51 -3.08
N ARG A 18 3.10 6.13 -2.51
CA ARG A 18 3.09 6.59 -1.12
C ARG A 18 2.33 5.58 -0.27
N VAL A 19 2.94 5.13 0.81
CA VAL A 19 2.41 4.06 1.67
C VAL A 19 2.25 4.58 3.08
N TRP A 20 1.08 4.32 3.63
CA TRP A 20 0.75 4.57 5.03
C TRP A 20 0.49 3.21 5.67
N LEU A 21 1.25 2.89 6.71
CA LEU A 21 1.12 1.65 7.45
C LEU A 21 0.65 1.97 8.86
N THR A 22 -0.51 1.45 9.23
CA THR A 22 -1.08 1.56 10.57
C THR A 22 -1.25 0.16 11.16
N PRO A 23 -1.01 -0.04 12.47
CA PRO A 23 -1.32 -1.30 13.13
C PRO A 23 -2.83 -1.57 13.03
N GLY A 24 -3.22 -2.73 12.52
CA GLY A 24 -4.63 -3.05 12.26
C GLY A 24 -4.83 -4.43 11.63
N THR A 25 -5.98 -4.62 10.99
CA THR A 25 -6.48 -5.91 10.45
C THR A 25 -5.75 -6.43 9.21
N GLY A 26 -4.68 -5.75 8.76
CA GLY A 26 -3.93 -6.16 7.56
C GLY A 26 -4.66 -5.91 6.24
N LYS A 27 -5.70 -5.07 6.22
CA LYS A 27 -6.38 -4.66 4.98
C LYS A 27 -5.45 -3.80 4.14
N ILE A 28 -5.20 -4.20 2.90
CA ILE A 28 -4.37 -3.46 1.93
C ILE A 28 -5.26 -2.93 0.81
N GLU A 29 -5.29 -1.61 0.67
CA GLU A 29 -5.99 -0.91 -0.39
C GLU A 29 -5.01 -0.04 -1.18
N VAL A 30 -5.15 -0.04 -2.51
CA VAL A 30 -4.35 0.77 -3.43
C VAL A 30 -5.30 1.61 -4.26
N ASN A 31 -5.19 2.94 -4.15
CA ASN A 31 -6.06 3.90 -4.85
C ASN A 31 -7.57 3.61 -4.67
N GLY A 32 -7.98 3.22 -3.46
CA GLY A 32 -9.38 2.91 -3.13
C GLY A 32 -9.86 1.54 -3.64
N LYS A 33 -8.96 0.71 -4.15
CA LYS A 33 -9.27 -0.65 -4.63
C LYS A 33 -8.57 -1.71 -3.79
N PRO A 34 -9.17 -2.91 -3.59
CA PRO A 34 -8.49 -4.03 -2.97
C PRO A 34 -7.25 -4.45 -3.77
N LEU A 35 -6.23 -4.95 -3.07
CA LEU A 35 -4.96 -5.40 -3.66
C LEU A 35 -5.15 -6.25 -4.93
N LEU A 36 -6.04 -7.24 -4.87
CA LEU A 36 -6.30 -8.20 -5.96
C LEU A 36 -6.99 -7.56 -7.17
N GLU A 37 -7.78 -6.50 -6.97
CA GLU A 37 -8.43 -5.80 -8.09
C GLU A 37 -7.45 -4.84 -8.78
N TYR A 38 -6.58 -4.21 -8.00
CA TYR A 38 -5.58 -3.27 -8.51
C TYR A 38 -4.47 -3.99 -9.27
N PHE A 39 -3.89 -5.03 -8.68
CA PHE A 39 -2.85 -5.85 -9.32
C PHE A 39 -3.48 -7.05 -10.02
N LYS A 40 -3.82 -6.87 -11.29
CA LYS A 40 -4.48 -7.90 -12.13
C LYS A 40 -3.58 -9.09 -12.51
N ARG A 41 -2.29 -9.07 -12.17
CA ARG A 41 -1.35 -10.17 -12.44
C ARG A 41 -1.04 -10.86 -11.13
N GLU A 42 -1.09 -12.19 -11.13
CA GLU A 42 -0.72 -13.00 -9.97
C GLU A 42 0.79 -12.90 -9.64
N THR A 43 1.62 -12.49 -10.61
CA THR A 43 3.07 -12.34 -10.44
C THR A 43 3.59 -10.99 -10.96
N LEU A 44 4.61 -10.46 -10.29
CA LEU A 44 5.23 -9.13 -10.45
C LEU A 44 6.59 -9.16 -11.17
#